data_AF-A0AA37QUF6-F1
#
_entry.id   AF-A0AA37QUF6-F1
#
_cell.length_a   1.000
_cell.length_b   1.000
_cell.length_c   1.000
_cell.angle_alpha   90.00
_cell.angle_beta   90.00
_cell.angle_gamma   90.00
#
_symmetry.space_group_name_H-M   'P 1'
#
loop_
_entity.id
_entity.type
_entity.pdbx_description
1 polymer ?
#
loop_
_entity_poly.entity_id
_entity_poly.type
_entity_poly.pdbx_seq_one_letter_code
_entity_poly.pdbx_strand_id
1 'polypeptide(L)'
;MSKARDIFILGLRNAHAMEIQARELMERQSERMDDYPEVKARLQTHLLETKEQLKRLEQCLSACGESSSTVKDTTQSVMGNLMAMGHAMSGDEILKNTFANNAFENFEIAAYKSLLALCRIAGVEEARGPLEKSLQEEERMADWIDANVEKVTMAFVEHEQRQAA
;
A
#
# COMPACT_ATOMS: atom_id res chain seq x y z
N MET A 1 -3.00 -30.39 2.36
CA MET A 1 -2.22 -29.16 2.10
C MET A 1 -1.09 -29.09 3.13
N SER A 2 0.09 -28.54 2.79
CA SER A 2 1.14 -28.34 3.80
C SER A 2 0.81 -27.10 4.64
N LYS A 3 1.22 -27.07 5.91
CA LYS A 3 1.02 -25.90 6.78
C LYS A 3 1.61 -24.61 6.17
N ALA A 4 2.71 -24.73 5.42
CA ALA A 4 3.32 -23.62 4.69
C ALA A 4 2.40 -23.08 3.58
N ARG A 5 1.71 -23.96 2.85
CA ARG A 5 0.74 -23.56 1.81
C ARG A 5 -0.49 -22.88 2.42
N ASP A 6 -0.99 -23.37 3.55
CA ASP A 6 -2.12 -22.72 4.25
C ASP A 6 -1.76 -21.32 4.72
N ILE A 7 -0.56 -21.14 5.29
CA ILE A 7 -0.03 -19.82 5.70
C ILE A 7 0.16 -18.91 4.49
N PHE A 8 0.67 -19.44 3.37
CA PHE A 8 0.84 -18.68 2.13
C PHE A 8 -0.51 -18.18 1.58
N ILE A 9 -1.51 -19.05 1.51
CA ILE A 9 -2.86 -18.68 1.06
C ILE A 9 -3.45 -17.60 1.98
N LEU A 10 -3.34 -17.77 3.30
CA LEU A 10 -3.77 -16.74 4.24
C LEU A 10 -3.03 -15.42 4.03
N GLY A 11 -1.71 -15.47 3.80
CA GLY A 11 -0.91 -14.29 3.48
C GLY A 11 -1.38 -13.58 2.22
N LEU A 12 -1.68 -14.32 1.14
CA LEU A 12 -2.19 -13.75 -0.11
C LEU A 12 -3.54 -13.07 0.09
N ARG A 13 -4.43 -13.66 0.89
CA ARG A 13 -5.72 -13.06 1.24
C ARG A 13 -5.53 -11.77 2.04
N ASN A 14 -4.61 -11.77 3.00
CA ASN A 14 -4.29 -10.59 3.79
C ASN A 14 -3.66 -9.47 2.94
N ALA A 15 -2.75 -9.81 2.03
CA ALA A 15 -2.17 -8.85 1.08
C ALA A 15 -3.23 -8.28 0.14
N HIS A 16 -4.16 -9.10 -0.37
CA HIS A 16 -5.26 -8.60 -1.21
C HIS A 16 -6.15 -7.60 -0.46
N ALA A 17 -6.48 -7.89 0.80
CA ALA A 17 -7.21 -6.95 1.65
C ALA A 17 -6.41 -5.68 2.00
N MET A 18 -5.09 -5.78 2.15
CA MET A 18 -4.18 -4.65 2.36
C MET A 18 -4.18 -3.71 1.14
N GLU A 19 -4.03 -4.24 -0.06
CA GLU A 19 -4.03 -3.48 -1.32
C GLU A 19 -5.37 -2.79 -1.61
N ILE A 20 -6.50 -3.42 -1.26
CA ILE A 20 -7.81 -2.76 -1.33
C ILE A 20 -7.83 -1.50 -0.46
N GLN A 21 -7.28 -1.58 0.75
CA GLN A 21 -7.20 -0.43 1.66
C GLN A 21 -6.22 0.64 1.16
N ALA A 22 -5.07 0.25 0.61
CA ALA A 22 -4.09 1.14 -0.01
C ALA A 22 -4.73 1.97 -1.13
N ARG A 23 -5.42 1.29 -2.05
CA ARG A 23 -6.16 1.90 -3.16
C ARG A 23 -7.18 2.94 -2.68
N GLU A 24 -8.04 2.56 -1.73
CA GLU A 24 -9.10 3.44 -1.21
C GLU A 24 -8.54 4.65 -0.44
N LEU A 25 -7.38 4.51 0.20
CA LEU A 25 -6.67 5.63 0.81
C LEU A 25 -6.15 6.60 -0.26
N MET A 26 -5.43 6.09 -1.25
CA MET A 26 -4.81 6.92 -2.27
C MET A 26 -5.85 7.65 -3.12
N GLU A 27 -6.98 7.01 -3.44
CA GLU A 27 -8.09 7.67 -4.13
C GLU A 27 -8.55 8.92 -3.35
N ARG A 28 -8.79 8.79 -2.04
CA ARG A 28 -9.19 9.92 -1.18
C ARG A 28 -8.11 10.99 -1.02
N GLN A 29 -6.83 10.59 -0.85
CA GLN A 29 -5.74 11.57 -0.73
C GLN A 29 -5.56 12.35 -2.03
N SER A 30 -5.59 11.68 -3.19
CA SER A 30 -5.35 12.33 -4.48
C SER A 30 -6.33 13.45 -4.83
N GLU A 31 -7.56 13.39 -4.29
CA GLU A 31 -8.59 14.42 -4.46
C GLU A 31 -8.30 15.71 -3.67
N ARG A 32 -7.43 15.66 -2.65
CA ARG A 32 -7.17 16.77 -1.71
C ARG A 32 -5.79 17.39 -1.86
N MET A 33 -5.01 16.98 -2.86
CA MET A 33 -3.58 17.33 -3.00
C MET A 33 -3.31 18.30 -4.16
N ASP A 34 -4.25 19.19 -4.48
CA ASP A 34 -4.09 20.16 -5.58
C ASP A 34 -2.93 21.13 -5.37
N ASP A 35 -2.66 21.51 -4.12
CA ASP A 35 -1.53 22.37 -3.74
C ASP A 35 -0.18 21.64 -3.77
N TYR A 36 -0.17 20.32 -3.97
CA TYR A 36 1.01 19.45 -3.99
C TYR A 36 1.02 18.59 -5.26
N PRO A 37 1.19 19.19 -6.46
CA PRO A 37 1.00 18.52 -7.75
C PRO A 37 1.93 17.32 -7.96
N GLU A 38 3.16 17.37 -7.45
CA GLU A 38 4.10 16.25 -7.55
C GLU A 38 3.67 15.05 -6.69
N VAL A 39 3.18 15.30 -5.47
CA VAL A 39 2.64 14.27 -4.58
C VAL A 39 1.39 13.65 -5.21
N LYS A 40 0.49 14.49 -5.74
CA LYS A 40 -0.72 14.04 -6.45
C LYS A 40 -0.38 13.14 -7.64
N ALA A 41 0.57 13.54 -8.48
CA ALA A 41 0.99 12.76 -9.64
C ALA A 41 1.62 11.41 -9.23
N ARG A 42 2.41 11.38 -8.15
CA ARG A 42 2.98 10.13 -7.65
C ARG A 42 1.90 9.20 -7.11
N LEU A 43 0.96 9.71 -6.29
CA LEU A 43 -0.16 8.92 -5.77
C LEU A 43 -1.02 8.35 -6.91
N GLN A 44 -1.29 9.12 -7.96
CA GLN A 44 -2.03 8.63 -9.13
C GLN A 44 -1.28 7.53 -9.88
N THR A 45 0.04 7.66 -10.01
CA THR A 45 0.88 6.60 -10.59
C THR A 45 0.83 5.35 -9.75
N HIS A 46 0.98 5.50 -8.43
CA HIS A 46 0.99 4.38 -7.50
C HIS A 46 -0.36 3.68 -7.41
N LEU A 47 -1.46 4.43 -7.47
CA LEU A 47 -2.81 3.88 -7.57
C LEU A 47 -3.00 2.94 -8.78
N LEU A 48 -2.33 3.21 -9.90
CA LEU A 48 -2.34 2.31 -11.06
C LEU A 48 -1.50 1.06 -10.80
N GLU A 49 -0.34 1.20 -10.14
CA GLU A 49 0.50 0.07 -9.69
C GLU A 49 -0.32 -0.86 -8.77
N THR A 50 -0.97 -0.32 -7.73
CA THR A 50 -1.86 -1.05 -6.80
C THR A 50 -3.01 -1.77 -7.48
N LYS A 51 -3.63 -1.17 -8.50
CA LYS A 51 -4.68 -1.85 -9.28
C LYS A 51 -4.15 -3.07 -10.04
N GLU A 52 -2.89 -3.04 -10.49
CA GLU A 52 -2.24 -4.20 -11.10
C GLU A 52 -1.75 -5.22 -10.05
N GLN A 53 -1.34 -4.77 -8.87
CA GLN A 53 -0.96 -5.66 -7.75
C GLN A 53 -2.14 -6.51 -7.28
N LEU A 54 -3.34 -5.92 -7.16
CA LEU A 54 -4.58 -6.66 -6.89
C LEU A 54 -4.82 -7.80 -7.89
N LYS A 55 -4.65 -7.53 -9.19
CA LYS A 55 -4.80 -8.56 -10.24
C LYS A 55 -3.76 -9.67 -10.08
N ARG A 56 -2.51 -9.34 -9.72
CA ARG A 56 -1.45 -10.33 -9.47
C ARG A 56 -1.76 -11.20 -8.26
N LEU A 57 -2.27 -10.61 -7.18
CA LEU A 57 -2.68 -11.37 -6.00
C LEU A 57 -3.86 -12.31 -6.29
N GLU A 58 -4.82 -11.88 -7.11
CA GLU A 58 -5.91 -12.74 -7.59
C GLU A 58 -5.41 -13.90 -8.45
N GLN A 59 -4.42 -13.65 -9.32
CA GLN A 59 -3.74 -14.69 -10.08
C GLN A 59 -3.02 -15.69 -9.16
N CYS A 60 -2.31 -15.21 -8.13
CA CYS A 60 -1.62 -16.05 -7.16
C CYS A 60 -2.60 -16.90 -6.32
N LEU A 61 -3.75 -16.33 -5.92
CA LEU A 61 -4.82 -17.08 -5.24
C LEU A 61 -5.41 -18.15 -6.16
N SER A 62 -5.67 -17.81 -7.43
CA SER A 62 -6.20 -18.74 -8.42
C SER A 62 -5.24 -19.91 -8.68
N ALA A 63 -3.93 -19.65 -8.75
CA ALA A 63 -2.89 -20.67 -8.83
C ALA A 63 -2.87 -21.59 -7.58
N CYS A 64 -3.32 -21.07 -6.43
CA CYS A 64 -3.50 -21.89 -5.24
C CYS A 64 -4.76 -22.75 -5.25
N GLY A 65 -5.66 -22.60 -6.24
CA GLY A 65 -7.00 -23.20 -6.26
C GLY A 65 -8.01 -22.44 -5.39
N GLU A 66 -7.70 -21.19 -5.04
CA GLU A 66 -8.48 -20.34 -4.15
C GLU A 66 -9.07 -19.15 -4.91
N SER A 67 -10.14 -18.55 -4.39
CA SER A 67 -10.70 -17.31 -4.94
C SER A 67 -10.56 -16.15 -3.95
N SER A 68 -10.46 -14.93 -4.47
CA SER A 68 -10.54 -13.71 -3.65
C SER A 68 -11.93 -13.53 -3.02
N SER A 69 -12.98 -14.17 -3.57
CA SER A 69 -14.34 -14.10 -3.04
C SER A 69 -14.54 -14.82 -1.71
N THR A 70 -13.63 -15.71 -1.30
CA THR A 70 -13.62 -16.36 0.03
C THR A 70 -12.97 -15.51 1.12
N VAL A 71 -12.44 -14.32 0.78
CA VAL A 71 -11.86 -13.35 1.73
C VAL A 71 -12.96 -12.64 2.56
N LYS A 72 -14.24 -12.90 2.28
CA LYS A 72 -15.39 -12.27 2.95
C LYS A 72 -15.40 -12.39 4.47
N ASP A 73 -14.69 -13.37 5.05
CA ASP A 73 -14.81 -13.66 6.49
C ASP A 73 -13.55 -13.40 7.33
N THR A 74 -12.50 -12.74 6.80
CA THR A 74 -11.36 -12.39 7.68
C THR A 74 -10.57 -11.16 7.26
N THR A 75 -11.12 -9.96 7.43
CA THR A 75 -10.32 -8.79 7.83
C THR A 75 -11.20 -7.73 8.49
N GLN A 76 -11.31 -7.73 9.83
CA GLN A 76 -11.50 -6.46 10.53
C GLN A 76 -10.12 -5.79 10.63
N SER A 77 -9.86 -4.98 9.60
CA SER A 77 -8.81 -3.99 9.29
C SER A 77 -7.31 -4.35 9.41
N VAL A 78 -6.47 -3.86 8.48
CA VAL A 78 -5.01 -3.68 8.69
C VAL A 78 -4.73 -2.64 9.81
N MET A 79 -5.79 -2.05 10.37
CA MET A 79 -6.25 -2.28 11.77
C MET A 79 -6.67 -0.98 12.42
N GLY A 80 -7.73 -0.33 11.98
CA GLY A 80 -8.03 1.04 12.41
C GLY A 80 -6.88 2.04 12.15
N ASN A 81 -5.81 1.60 11.50
CA ASN A 81 -4.47 2.16 11.66
C ASN A 81 -4.19 3.29 10.68
N LEU A 82 -5.07 3.38 9.70
CA LEU A 82 -5.42 4.56 8.95
C LEU A 82 -6.66 5.31 9.49
N MET A 83 -7.54 4.69 10.30
CA MET A 83 -8.65 5.39 11.00
C MET A 83 -8.15 6.48 11.95
N ALA A 84 -6.86 6.44 12.27
CA ALA A 84 -6.12 7.47 12.95
C ALA A 84 -5.11 8.20 12.03
N MET A 85 -5.44 8.43 10.75
CA MET A 85 -5.03 9.70 10.11
C MET A 85 -5.72 10.92 10.79
N GLY A 86 -5.81 10.88 12.12
CA GLY A 86 -5.44 11.98 12.99
C GLY A 86 -6.31 13.21 12.92
N HIS A 87 -7.63 13.01 12.71
CA HIS A 87 -8.70 14.01 12.73
C HIS A 87 -8.53 15.08 11.64
N ALA A 88 -9.09 14.79 10.47
CA ALA A 88 -9.11 15.57 9.22
C ALA A 88 -9.75 17.00 9.30
N MET A 89 -9.30 17.80 10.27
CA MET A 89 -9.60 19.23 10.46
C MET A 89 -8.36 20.03 10.94
N SER A 90 -7.17 19.43 10.99
CA SER A 90 -5.93 20.16 11.32
C SER A 90 -5.23 20.65 10.05
N GLY A 91 -4.55 21.80 10.13
CA GLY A 91 -3.87 22.40 8.97
C GLY A 91 -2.75 21.54 8.36
N ASP A 92 -2.23 20.55 9.08
CA ASP A 92 -1.03 19.76 8.72
C ASP A 92 -1.32 18.41 8.01
N GLU A 93 -2.46 18.27 7.35
CA GLU A 93 -2.90 17.00 6.74
C GLU A 93 -1.88 16.38 5.79
N ILE A 94 -1.23 17.18 4.94
CA ILE A 94 -0.21 16.71 3.99
C ILE A 94 0.96 15.99 4.67
N LEU A 95 1.41 16.48 5.84
CA LEU A 95 2.52 15.89 6.57
C LEU A 95 2.11 14.55 7.16
N LYS A 96 0.94 14.50 7.80
CA LYS A 96 0.37 13.27 8.37
C LYS A 96 0.18 12.20 7.31
N ASN A 97 -0.31 12.58 6.13
CA ASN A 97 -0.45 11.66 5.00
C ASN A 97 0.91 11.14 4.54
N THR A 98 1.93 12.00 4.45
CA THR A 98 3.29 11.60 4.05
C THR A 98 3.87 10.57 5.03
N PHE A 99 3.71 10.77 6.34
CA PHE A 99 4.20 9.83 7.36
C PHE A 99 3.44 8.51 7.32
N ALA A 100 2.11 8.59 7.21
CA ALA A 100 1.26 7.41 7.13
C ALA A 100 1.59 6.57 5.89
N ASN A 101 1.76 7.21 4.73
CA ASN A 101 2.13 6.52 3.50
C ASN A 101 3.49 5.85 3.65
N ASN A 102 4.52 6.56 4.16
CA ASN A 102 5.85 5.95 4.37
C ASN A 102 5.80 4.68 5.24
N ALA A 103 5.06 4.73 6.35
CA ALA A 103 4.88 3.58 7.23
C ALA A 103 4.10 2.45 6.54
N PHE A 104 3.10 2.79 5.72
CA PHE A 104 2.28 1.83 5.00
C PHE A 104 3.11 1.09 3.93
N GLU A 105 3.87 1.80 3.09
CA GLU A 105 4.73 1.17 2.07
C GLU A 105 5.71 0.15 2.69
N ASN A 106 6.32 0.50 3.82
CA ASN A 106 7.25 -0.39 4.52
C ASN A 106 6.56 -1.65 5.08
N PHE A 107 5.29 -1.54 5.47
CA PHE A 107 4.48 -2.69 5.86
C PHE A 107 4.19 -3.60 4.66
N GLU A 108 3.86 -3.03 3.50
CA GLU A 108 3.60 -3.78 2.26
C GLU A 108 4.87 -4.50 1.79
N ILE A 109 6.02 -3.82 1.79
CA ILE A 109 7.33 -4.41 1.52
C ILE A 109 7.60 -5.64 2.41
N ALA A 110 7.33 -5.53 3.71
CA ALA A 110 7.51 -6.64 4.64
C ALA A 110 6.54 -7.80 4.35
N ALA A 111 5.29 -7.50 4.01
CA ALA A 111 4.28 -8.49 3.64
C ALA A 111 4.68 -9.25 2.37
N TYR A 112 5.12 -8.56 1.31
CA TYR A 112 5.58 -9.18 0.07
C TYR A 112 6.84 -10.02 0.28
N LYS A 113 7.83 -9.53 1.06
CA LYS A 113 9.02 -10.32 1.42
C LYS A 113 8.67 -11.61 2.16
N SER A 114 7.68 -11.55 3.07
CA SER A 114 7.14 -12.73 3.75
C SER A 114 6.50 -13.73 2.78
N LEU A 115 5.69 -13.24 1.83
CA LEU A 115 5.07 -14.08 0.80
C LEU A 115 6.11 -14.76 -0.11
N LEU A 116 7.14 -14.03 -0.53
CA LEU A 116 8.24 -14.60 -1.34
C LEU A 116 9.01 -15.70 -0.61
N ALA A 117 9.26 -15.53 0.69
CA ALA A 117 9.86 -16.58 1.52
C ALA A 117 8.97 -17.84 1.59
N LEU A 118 7.65 -17.63 1.69
CA LEU A 118 6.66 -18.70 1.73
C LEU A 118 6.50 -19.43 0.38
N CYS A 119 6.56 -18.74 -0.76
CA CYS A 119 6.45 -19.34 -2.10
C CYS A 119 7.30 -20.61 -2.27
N ARG A 120 8.57 -20.51 -1.86
CA ARG A 120 9.56 -21.60 -1.97
C ARG A 120 9.15 -22.84 -1.19
N ILE A 121 8.64 -22.67 0.03
CA ILE A 121 8.29 -23.79 0.92
C ILE A 121 6.83 -24.25 0.77
N ALA A 122 5.97 -23.40 0.22
CA ALA A 122 4.58 -23.72 -0.13
C ALA A 122 4.47 -24.48 -1.47
N GLY A 123 5.56 -24.51 -2.26
CA GLY A 123 5.59 -25.16 -3.57
C GLY A 123 4.78 -24.40 -4.63
N VAL A 124 4.72 -23.07 -4.52
CA VAL A 124 3.95 -22.19 -5.43
C VAL A 124 4.91 -21.21 -6.10
N GLU A 125 5.90 -21.75 -6.83
CA GLU A 125 6.98 -20.96 -7.42
C GLU A 125 6.47 -20.02 -8.53
N GLU A 126 5.38 -20.39 -9.20
CA GLU A 126 4.68 -19.56 -10.19
C GLU A 126 4.17 -18.22 -9.62
N ALA A 127 3.95 -18.11 -8.30
CA ALA A 127 3.56 -16.86 -7.66
C ALA A 127 4.75 -15.90 -7.42
N ARG A 128 6.00 -16.37 -7.50
CA ARG A 128 7.19 -15.56 -7.21
C ARG A 128 7.28 -14.33 -8.12
N GLY A 129 7.21 -14.52 -9.44
CA GLY A 129 7.38 -13.43 -10.40
C GLY A 129 6.38 -12.28 -10.21
N PRO A 130 5.06 -12.56 -10.10
CA PRO A 130 4.06 -11.54 -9.78
C PRO A 130 4.33 -10.80 -8.45
N LEU A 131 4.72 -11.52 -7.40
CA LEU A 131 4.99 -10.95 -6.08
C LEU A 131 6.28 -10.10 -6.05
N GLU A 132 7.35 -10.53 -6.75
CA GLU A 132 8.59 -9.75 -6.89
C GLU A 132 8.32 -8.43 -7.63
N LYS A 133 7.43 -8.45 -8.64
CA LYS A 133 7.07 -7.24 -9.36
C LYS A 133 6.31 -6.24 -8.46
N SER A 134 5.36 -6.72 -7.65
CA SER A 134 4.67 -5.87 -6.68
C SER A 134 5.63 -5.31 -5.63
N LEU A 135 6.51 -6.15 -5.07
CA LEU A 135 7.54 -5.70 -4.13
C LEU A 135 8.39 -4.55 -4.68
N GLN A 136 8.82 -4.66 -5.94
CA GLN A 136 9.62 -3.60 -6.58
C GLN A 136 8.83 -2.30 -6.77
N GLU A 137 7.51 -2.38 -6.96
CA GLU A 137 6.64 -1.20 -7.03
C GLU A 137 6.56 -0.50 -5.67
N GLU A 138 6.39 -1.25 -4.57
CA GLU A 138 6.34 -0.66 -3.22
C GLU A 138 7.68 -0.09 -2.80
N GLU A 139 8.80 -0.77 -3.10
CA GLU A 139 10.15 -0.26 -2.81
C GLU A 139 10.38 1.08 -3.53
N ARG A 140 9.94 1.22 -4.78
CA ARG A 140 10.02 2.51 -5.50
C ARG A 140 9.10 3.58 -4.91
N MET A 141 7.98 3.22 -4.31
CA MET A 141 7.09 4.18 -3.65
C MET A 141 7.69 4.63 -2.31
N ALA A 142 8.15 3.70 -1.48
CA ALA A 142 8.87 3.98 -0.25
C ALA A 142 10.08 4.89 -0.48
N ASP A 143 10.93 4.56 -1.45
CA ASP A 143 12.12 5.36 -1.80
C ASP A 143 11.74 6.77 -2.26
N TRP A 144 10.65 6.88 -3.04
CA TRP A 144 10.18 8.19 -3.48
C TRP A 144 9.67 9.03 -2.31
N ILE A 145 8.90 8.44 -1.39
CA ILE A 145 8.39 9.16 -0.21
C ILE A 145 9.57 9.62 0.65
N ASP A 146 10.50 8.72 0.96
CA ASP A 146 11.69 9.01 1.78
C ASP A 146 12.48 10.19 1.22
N ALA A 147 12.75 10.18 -0.08
CA ALA A 147 13.46 11.26 -0.77
C ALA A 147 12.70 12.59 -0.84
N ASN A 148 11.39 12.61 -0.58
CA ASN A 148 10.53 13.80 -0.70
C ASN A 148 9.96 14.31 0.63
N VAL A 149 10.20 13.65 1.77
CA VAL A 149 9.68 14.09 3.08
C VAL A 149 10.09 15.53 3.41
N GLU A 150 11.36 15.86 3.22
CA GLU A 150 11.88 17.23 3.46
C GLU A 150 11.20 18.25 2.55
N LYS A 151 11.12 17.96 1.25
CA LYS A 151 10.52 18.84 0.25
C LYS A 151 9.05 19.12 0.56
N VAL A 152 8.28 18.09 0.88
CA VAL A 152 6.85 18.23 1.24
C VAL A 152 6.69 19.05 2.52
N THR A 153 7.57 18.85 3.51
CA THR A 153 7.56 19.62 4.76
C THR A 153 7.81 21.10 4.52
N MET A 154 8.79 21.43 3.68
CA MET A 154 9.10 22.83 3.35
C MET A 154 7.98 23.48 2.53
N ALA A 155 7.40 22.76 1.57
CA ALA A 155 6.27 23.24 0.79
C ALA A 155 5.04 23.56 1.66
N PHE A 156 4.79 22.74 2.69
CA PHE A 156 3.75 23.00 3.68
C PHE A 156 4.00 24.30 4.46
N VAL A 157 5.22 24.53 4.95
CA VAL A 157 5.57 25.77 5.66
C VAL A 157 5.37 27.00 4.77
N GLU A 158 5.83 26.95 3.52
CA GLU A 158 5.65 28.06 2.57
C GLU A 158 4.17 28.34 2.28
N HIS A 159 3.35 27.29 2.22
CA HIS A 159 1.91 27.42 2.04
C HIS A 159 1.26 28.14 3.23
N GLU A 160 1.56 27.72 4.48
CA GLU A 160 1.03 28.37 5.69
C GLU A 160 1.47 29.84 5.80
N GLN A 161 2.72 30.15 5.43
CA GLN A 161 3.21 31.54 5.42
C GLN A 161 2.45 32.42 4.43
N ARG A 162 2.08 31.90 3.25
CA ARG A 162 1.29 32.63 2.26
C ARG A 162 -0.15 32.88 2.72
N GLN A 163 -0.74 31.96 3.48
CA GLN A 163 -2.11 32.13 4.00
C GLN A 163 -2.19 33.11 5.16
N ALA A 164 -1.09 33.31 5.90
CA ALA A 164 -1.01 34.24 7.03
C ALA A 164 -0.69 35.70 6.64
N ALA A 165 -0.33 35.96 5.38
CA ALA A 165 0.07 37.26 4.84
C ALA A 165 -1.10 37.98 4.14
#